data_AF-A0A2E3Q567-F1
#
_entry.id   AF-A0A2E3Q567-F1
#
_cell.length_a   1.000
_cell.length_b   1.000
_cell.length_c   1.000
_cell.angle_alpha   90.00
_cell.angle_beta   90.00
_cell.angle_gamma   90.00
#
_symmetry.space_group_name_H-M   'P 1'
#
loop_
_entity.id
_entity.type
_entity.pdbx_description
1 polymer ?
#
loop_
_entity_poly.entity_id
_entity_poly.type
_entity_poly.pdbx_seq_one_letter_code
_entity_poly.pdbx_strand_id
1 'polypeptide(L)'
;MALNLAASSLIMATLAMVGDYSVAAQASHLRSSSSHAERPSKPVNRQDQRRIIEEIRDQFNELDGLYAQAIQATLKRGCFDAELFERLPHHISMTRALEAALRGTIVQPDIEEAHMGLRRSVAKVRGRLVQLENLLLQAHETPDYFESDIDMEGLKALADHSTRHLAKIA
;
A
#
# COMPACT_ATOMS: atom_id res chain seq x y z
N MET A 1 -8.12 3.48 -17.78
CA MET A 1 -9.49 3.64 -17.21
C MET A 1 -9.95 2.49 -16.31
N ALA A 2 -9.91 1.21 -16.74
CA ALA A 2 -10.42 0.07 -15.96
C ALA A 2 -9.72 -0.16 -14.60
N LEU A 3 -8.38 -0.04 -14.56
CA LEU A 3 -7.60 -0.21 -13.34
C LEU A 3 -7.96 0.81 -12.24
N ASN A 4 -8.23 2.05 -12.65
CA ASN A 4 -8.56 3.15 -11.75
C ASN A 4 -9.92 2.97 -11.09
N LEU A 5 -10.93 2.57 -11.89
CA LEU A 5 -12.27 2.32 -11.36
C LEU A 5 -12.24 1.13 -10.39
N ALA A 6 -11.50 0.07 -10.74
CA ALA A 6 -11.35 -1.13 -9.92
C ALA A 6 -10.66 -0.84 -8.57
N ALA A 7 -9.61 -0.02 -8.57
CA ALA A 7 -8.89 0.36 -7.34
C ALA A 7 -9.79 1.14 -6.38
N SER A 8 -10.51 2.16 -6.86
CA SER A 8 -11.40 2.97 -6.03
C SER A 8 -12.61 2.15 -5.53
N SER A 9 -13.20 1.29 -6.37
CA SER A 9 -14.29 0.41 -5.94
C SER A 9 -13.83 -0.61 -4.89
N LEU A 10 -12.63 -1.16 -5.05
CA LEU A 10 -12.04 -2.11 -4.10
C LEU A 10 -11.84 -1.46 -2.73
N ILE A 11 -11.30 -0.24 -2.71
CA ILE A 11 -11.11 0.52 -1.46
C ILE A 11 -12.44 0.78 -0.76
N MET A 12 -13.47 1.21 -1.49
CA MET A 12 -14.80 1.45 -0.93
C MET A 12 -15.47 0.18 -0.41
N ALA A 13 -15.37 -0.93 -1.15
CA ALA A 13 -15.90 -2.22 -0.72
C ALA A 13 -15.20 -2.70 0.57
N THR A 14 -13.89 -2.48 0.66
CA THR A 14 -13.10 -2.82 1.85
C THR A 14 -13.52 -1.98 3.05
N LEU A 15 -13.71 -0.66 2.88
CA LEU A 15 -14.17 0.22 3.96
C LEU A 15 -15.56 -0.18 4.48
N ALA A 16 -16.49 -0.55 3.59
CA ALA A 16 -17.80 -1.03 3.97
C ALA A 16 -17.72 -2.33 4.78
N MET A 17 -16.96 -3.31 4.30
CA MET A 17 -16.72 -4.58 5.01
C MET A 17 -16.13 -4.35 6.40
N VAL A 18 -15.12 -3.48 6.50
CA VAL A 18 -14.47 -3.11 7.78
C VAL A 18 -15.48 -2.59 8.79
N GLY A 19 -16.40 -1.72 8.35
CA GLY A 19 -17.48 -1.23 9.19
C GLY A 19 -18.38 -2.37 9.71
N ASP A 20 -18.78 -3.29 8.83
CA ASP A 20 -19.70 -4.37 9.18
C ASP A 20 -19.13 -5.30 10.27
N TYR A 21 -17.88 -5.75 10.13
CA TYR A 21 -17.29 -6.63 11.15
C TYR A 21 -16.77 -5.89 12.39
N SER A 22 -16.44 -4.59 12.31
CA SER A 22 -16.09 -3.83 13.52
C SER A 22 -17.31 -3.63 14.43
N VAL A 23 -18.48 -3.35 13.85
CA VAL A 23 -19.74 -3.24 14.59
C VAL A 23 -20.09 -4.58 15.23
N ALA A 24 -19.90 -5.69 14.52
CA ALA A 24 -20.07 -7.04 15.07
C ALA A 24 -19.11 -7.32 16.24
N ALA A 25 -17.85 -6.90 16.13
CA ALA A 25 -16.85 -7.03 17.19
C ALA A 25 -17.22 -6.22 18.44
N GLN A 26 -17.61 -4.96 18.27
CA GLN A 26 -18.03 -4.09 19.38
C GLN A 26 -19.30 -4.61 20.07
N ALA A 27 -20.29 -5.08 19.29
CA ALA A 27 -21.50 -5.69 19.84
C ALA A 27 -21.18 -6.96 20.65
N SER A 28 -20.22 -7.77 20.21
CA SER A 28 -19.77 -8.94 21.00
C SER A 28 -19.06 -8.55 22.30
N HIS A 29 -18.29 -7.46 22.29
CA HIS A 29 -17.59 -6.98 23.49
C HIS A 29 -18.56 -6.41 24.53
N LEU A 30 -19.62 -5.72 24.10
CA LEU A 30 -20.68 -5.19 24.98
C LEU A 30 -21.58 -6.29 25.55
N ARG A 31 -21.83 -7.37 24.78
CA ARG A 31 -22.59 -8.55 25.24
C ARG A 31 -21.87 -9.36 26.31
N SER A 32 -20.53 -9.41 26.29
CA SER A 32 -19.75 -10.06 27.35
C SER A 32 -19.83 -9.31 28.69
N SER A 33 -20.21 -8.03 28.68
CA SER A 33 -20.33 -7.18 29.88
C SER A 33 -21.76 -6.96 30.35
N SER A 34 -22.78 -7.35 29.58
CA SER A 34 -24.19 -7.19 29.94
C SER A 34 -24.93 -8.53 29.87
N SER A 35 -25.22 -9.11 31.03
CA SER A 35 -26.27 -10.12 31.14
C SER A 35 -27.60 -9.43 30.85
N HIS A 36 -28.37 -9.97 29.90
CA HIS A 36 -29.72 -9.54 29.51
C HIS A 36 -29.84 -8.27 28.64
N ALA A 37 -29.90 -8.45 27.31
CA ALA A 37 -30.79 -7.69 26.42
C ALA A 37 -30.99 -8.41 25.08
N GLU A 38 -32.19 -8.28 24.53
CA GLU A 38 -32.82 -9.08 23.48
C GLU A 38 -32.10 -9.11 22.11
N ARG A 39 -32.22 -10.25 21.41
CA ARG A 39 -31.85 -10.44 20.00
C ARG A 39 -32.78 -9.61 19.10
N PRO A 40 -32.23 -8.89 18.10
CA PRO A 40 -32.24 -9.47 16.77
C PRO A 40 -31.02 -9.07 15.91
N SER A 41 -30.35 -10.06 15.34
CA SER A 41 -29.62 -9.95 14.07
C SER A 41 -29.11 -11.35 13.74
N LYS A 42 -29.32 -11.79 12.50
CA LYS A 42 -28.82 -13.06 11.98
C LYS A 42 -27.36 -13.22 12.39
N PRO A 43 -26.91 -14.38 12.88
CA PRO A 43 -25.49 -14.59 13.14
C PRO A 43 -24.77 -14.40 11.81
N VAL A 44 -24.06 -13.28 11.66
CA VAL A 44 -23.16 -13.10 10.53
C VAL A 44 -22.18 -14.26 10.62
N ASN A 45 -22.18 -15.11 9.58
CA ASN A 45 -21.38 -16.30 9.57
C ASN A 45 -19.90 -15.88 9.49
N ARG A 46 -19.16 -16.16 10.56
CA ARG A 46 -17.77 -15.69 10.71
C ARG A 46 -16.84 -16.31 9.67
N GLN A 47 -17.18 -17.51 9.18
CA GLN A 47 -16.48 -18.14 8.06
C GLN A 47 -16.66 -17.34 6.77
N ASP A 48 -17.85 -16.78 6.55
CA ASP A 48 -18.12 -15.94 5.38
C ASP A 48 -17.36 -14.61 5.47
N GLN A 49 -17.28 -13.99 6.66
CA GLN A 49 -16.45 -12.79 6.87
C GLN A 49 -14.97 -13.05 6.58
N ARG A 50 -14.41 -14.14 7.11
CA ARG A 50 -13.03 -14.53 6.83
C ARG A 50 -12.79 -14.73 5.34
N ARG A 51 -13.70 -15.44 4.66
CA ARG A 51 -13.61 -15.68 3.22
C ARG A 51 -13.62 -14.38 2.42
N ILE A 52 -14.50 -13.44 2.76
CA ILE A 52 -14.57 -12.13 2.09
C ILE A 52 -13.28 -11.34 2.31
N ILE A 53 -12.73 -11.34 3.53
CA ILE A 53 -11.44 -10.68 3.83
C ILE A 53 -10.31 -11.29 2.97
N GLU A 54 -10.29 -12.62 2.82
CA GLU A 54 -9.30 -13.32 2.00
C GLU A 54 -9.47 -13.01 0.50
N GLU A 55 -10.70 -12.98 -0.03
CA GLU A 55 -10.98 -12.56 -1.42
C GLU A 55 -10.52 -11.13 -1.70
N ILE A 56 -10.85 -10.19 -0.81
CA ILE A 56 -10.42 -8.79 -0.95
C ILE A 56 -8.89 -8.68 -0.86
N ARG A 57 -8.25 -9.43 0.05
CA ARG A 57 -6.79 -9.48 0.14
C ARG A 57 -6.17 -9.95 -1.18
N ASP A 58 -6.75 -10.97 -1.80
CA ASP A 58 -6.24 -11.51 -3.06
C ASP A 58 -6.40 -10.50 -4.21
N GLN A 59 -7.49 -9.73 -4.23
CA GLN A 59 -7.65 -8.59 -5.15
C GLN A 59 -6.60 -7.48 -4.92
N PHE A 60 -6.25 -7.18 -3.67
CA PHE A 60 -5.14 -6.25 -3.40
C PHE A 60 -3.77 -6.81 -3.83
N ASN A 61 -3.56 -8.12 -3.73
CA ASN A 61 -2.33 -8.76 -4.22
C ASN A 61 -2.24 -8.71 -5.75
N GLU A 62 -3.36 -8.89 -6.45
CA GLU A 62 -3.41 -8.70 -7.91
C GLU A 62 -3.07 -7.25 -8.28
N LEU A 63 -3.62 -6.29 -7.54
CA LEU A 63 -3.38 -4.87 -7.74
C LEU A 63 -1.92 -4.47 -7.42
N ASP A 64 -1.26 -5.09 -6.42
CA ASP A 64 0.19 -4.98 -6.20
C ASP A 64 0.98 -5.48 -7.41
N GLY A 65 0.59 -6.62 -7.98
CA GLY A 65 1.20 -7.17 -9.20
C GLY A 65 1.09 -6.22 -10.39
N LEU A 66 -0.06 -5.59 -10.58
CA LEU A 66 -0.29 -4.62 -11.65
C LEU A 66 0.57 -3.37 -11.47
N TYR A 67 0.66 -2.82 -10.25
CA TYR A 67 1.55 -1.68 -10.00
C TYR A 67 3.04 -2.04 -10.10
N ALA A 68 3.43 -3.25 -9.70
CA ALA A 68 4.80 -3.72 -9.89
C ALA A 68 5.17 -3.80 -11.39
N GLN A 69 4.25 -4.28 -12.23
CA GLN A 69 4.43 -4.27 -13.69
C GLN A 69 4.52 -2.84 -14.24
N ALA A 70 3.67 -1.93 -13.75
CA ALA A 70 3.72 -0.52 -14.13
C ALA A 70 5.09 0.11 -13.79
N ILE A 71 5.62 -0.12 -12.59
CA ILE A 71 6.96 0.36 -12.19
C ILE A 71 8.04 -0.15 -13.15
N GLN A 72 8.02 -1.45 -13.45
CA GLN A 72 8.98 -2.03 -14.38
C GLN A 72 8.86 -1.44 -15.79
N ALA A 73 7.65 -1.17 -16.27
CA ALA A 73 7.41 -0.56 -17.57
C ALA A 73 7.95 0.88 -17.61
N THR A 74 7.68 1.68 -16.56
CA THR A 74 8.18 3.05 -16.43
C THR A 74 9.70 3.10 -16.45
N LEU A 75 10.36 2.22 -15.67
CA LEU A 75 11.82 2.13 -15.61
C LEU A 75 12.46 1.71 -16.94
N LYS A 76 11.83 0.78 -17.68
CA LYS A 76 12.41 0.22 -18.92
C LYS A 76 12.21 1.12 -20.13
N ARG A 77 11.06 1.78 -20.25
CA ARG A 77 10.66 2.48 -21.48
C ARG A 77 10.80 4.00 -21.38
N GLY A 78 10.95 4.54 -20.17
CA GLY A 78 10.79 5.99 -19.93
C GLY A 78 9.40 6.49 -20.35
N CYS A 79 8.44 5.58 -20.55
CA CYS A 79 7.09 5.93 -20.93
C CYS A 79 6.31 6.30 -19.69
N PHE A 80 5.95 7.57 -19.64
CA PHE A 80 5.06 8.09 -18.63
C PHE A 80 3.64 8.21 -19.24
N ASP A 81 2.73 7.29 -18.85
CA ASP A 81 1.27 7.43 -19.06
C ASP A 81 0.66 8.54 -18.17
N ALA A 82 0.50 9.74 -18.74
CA ALA A 82 0.02 10.95 -18.08
C ALA A 82 -1.29 10.77 -17.28
N GLU A 83 -2.23 9.95 -17.76
CA GLU A 83 -3.54 9.80 -17.10
C GLU A 83 -3.47 8.95 -15.82
N LEU A 84 -2.54 7.98 -15.78
CA LEU A 84 -2.27 7.20 -14.56
C LEU A 84 -1.61 8.06 -13.48
N PHE A 85 -0.79 9.04 -13.88
CA PHE A 85 -0.05 9.87 -12.93
C PHE A 85 -0.84 11.01 -12.33
N GLU A 86 -1.73 11.64 -13.10
CA GLU A 86 -2.59 12.71 -12.56
C GLU A 86 -3.41 12.22 -11.36
N ARG A 87 -3.81 10.95 -11.37
CA ARG A 87 -4.62 10.33 -10.31
C ARG A 87 -3.79 9.64 -9.23
N LEU A 88 -2.48 9.56 -9.36
CA LEU A 88 -1.62 8.84 -8.42
C LEU A 88 -1.67 9.42 -6.99
N PRO A 89 -1.64 10.75 -6.77
CA PRO A 89 -1.77 11.32 -5.43
C PRO A 89 -3.12 10.98 -4.78
N HIS A 90 -4.19 10.93 -5.58
CA HIS A 90 -5.52 10.55 -5.12
C HIS A 90 -5.54 9.10 -4.63
N HIS A 91 -4.96 8.17 -5.39
CA HIS A 91 -4.86 6.75 -5.00
C HIS A 91 -4.00 6.55 -3.74
N ILE A 92 -2.91 7.30 -3.60
CA ILE A 92 -2.09 7.30 -2.37
C ILE A 92 -2.91 7.78 -1.17
N SER A 93 -3.69 8.85 -1.33
CA SER A 93 -4.55 9.36 -0.27
C SER A 93 -5.63 8.35 0.15
N MET A 94 -6.34 7.76 -0.82
CA MET A 94 -7.36 6.75 -0.55
C MET A 94 -6.79 5.50 0.15
N THR A 95 -5.64 5.00 -0.31
CA THR A 95 -4.99 3.83 0.31
C THR A 95 -4.48 4.13 1.72
N ARG A 96 -4.00 5.35 2.00
CA ARG A 96 -3.66 5.80 3.36
C ARG A 96 -4.88 5.86 4.28
N ALA A 97 -6.00 6.40 3.79
CA ALA A 97 -7.25 6.44 4.55
C ALA A 97 -7.73 5.02 4.91
N LEU A 98 -7.66 4.10 3.95
CA LEU A 98 -7.97 2.68 4.20
C LEU A 98 -7.02 2.03 5.20
N GLU A 99 -5.70 2.30 5.11
CA GLU A 99 -4.73 1.76 6.07
C GLU A 99 -5.01 2.25 7.50
N ALA A 100 -5.37 3.54 7.64
CA ALA A 100 -5.76 4.12 8.91
C ALA A 100 -7.04 3.48 9.48
N ALA A 101 -8.06 3.30 8.64
CA ALA A 101 -9.30 2.62 9.02
C ALA A 101 -9.03 1.19 9.50
N LEU A 102 -8.29 0.39 8.72
CA LEU A 102 -7.93 -0.98 9.09
C LEU A 102 -7.11 -1.06 10.38
N ARG A 103 -6.27 -0.06 10.66
CA ARG A 103 -5.47 0.01 11.89
C ARG A 103 -6.31 0.32 13.12
N GLY A 104 -7.31 1.19 12.99
CA GLY A 104 -8.21 1.58 14.09
C GLY A 104 -9.36 0.60 14.35
N THR A 105 -9.50 -0.44 13.52
CA THR A 105 -10.61 -1.39 13.61
C THR A 105 -10.41 -2.38 14.77
N ILE A 106 -11.44 -2.57 15.58
CA ILE A 106 -11.51 -3.65 16.58
C ILE A 106 -11.92 -4.93 15.86
N VAL A 107 -11.15 -6.00 16.04
CA VAL A 107 -11.30 -7.25 15.28
C VAL A 107 -11.46 -8.41 16.26
N GLN A 108 -12.31 -9.39 15.89
CA GLN A 108 -12.46 -10.60 16.68
C GLN A 108 -11.27 -11.55 16.46
N PRO A 109 -10.87 -12.34 17.48
CA PRO A 109 -9.66 -13.19 17.40
C PRO A 109 -9.67 -14.21 16.25
N ASP A 110 -10.84 -14.67 15.86
CA ASP A 110 -11.05 -15.68 14.81
C ASP A 110 -10.82 -15.17 13.38
N ILE A 111 -10.88 -13.85 13.16
CA ILE A 111 -10.62 -13.19 11.87
C ILE A 111 -9.39 -12.28 11.90
N GLU A 112 -8.71 -12.18 13.05
CA GLU A 112 -7.56 -11.28 13.25
C GLU A 112 -6.41 -11.57 12.28
N GLU A 113 -6.08 -12.84 12.06
CA GLU A 113 -5.01 -13.22 11.14
C GLU A 113 -5.32 -12.79 9.70
N ALA A 114 -6.55 -13.00 9.24
CA ALA A 114 -7.00 -12.61 7.92
C ALA A 114 -6.98 -11.08 7.76
N HIS A 115 -7.47 -10.34 8.77
CA HIS A 115 -7.42 -8.87 8.82
C HIS A 115 -5.98 -8.34 8.76
N MET A 116 -5.07 -8.96 9.51
CA MET A 116 -3.65 -8.60 9.48
C MET A 116 -3.01 -8.90 8.12
N GLY A 117 -3.43 -9.98 7.45
CA GLY A 117 -3.06 -10.28 6.07
C GLY A 117 -3.49 -9.18 5.10
N LEU A 118 -4.75 -8.75 5.19
CA LEU A 118 -5.29 -7.65 4.39
C LEU A 118 -4.52 -6.34 4.63
N ARG A 119 -4.28 -5.98 5.90
CA ARG A 119 -3.48 -4.79 6.27
C ARG A 119 -2.12 -4.77 5.60
N ARG A 120 -1.42 -5.91 5.58
CA ARG A 120 -0.11 -6.03 4.92
C ARG A 120 -0.22 -5.85 3.41
N SER A 121 -1.26 -6.41 2.78
CA SER A 121 -1.46 -6.29 1.33
C SER A 121 -1.73 -4.83 0.92
N VAL A 122 -2.62 -4.13 1.65
CA VAL A 122 -2.89 -2.69 1.44
C VAL A 122 -1.62 -1.85 1.61
N ALA A 123 -0.81 -2.12 2.64
CA ALA A 123 0.45 -1.41 2.87
C ALA A 123 1.46 -1.63 1.73
N LYS A 124 1.53 -2.83 1.14
CA LYS A 124 2.37 -3.11 -0.03
C LYS A 124 1.93 -2.28 -1.24
N VAL A 125 0.64 -2.29 -1.54
CA VAL A 125 0.06 -1.48 -2.63
C VAL A 125 0.39 -0.01 -2.46
N ARG A 126 0.24 0.55 -1.26
CA ARG A 126 0.64 1.92 -0.95
C ARG A 126 2.12 2.16 -1.24
N GLY A 127 2.98 1.21 -0.85
CA GLY A 127 4.41 1.26 -1.15
C GLY A 127 4.71 1.35 -2.64
N ARG A 128 4.00 0.58 -3.48
CA ARG A 128 4.12 0.66 -4.94
C ARG A 128 3.68 2.00 -5.51
N LEU A 129 2.57 2.53 -5.03
CA LEU A 129 2.06 3.82 -5.46
C LEU A 129 3.05 4.96 -5.16
N VAL A 130 3.64 4.98 -3.96
CA VAL A 130 4.69 5.95 -3.60
C VAL A 130 5.94 5.75 -4.45
N GLN A 131 6.31 4.50 -4.76
CA GLN A 131 7.44 4.23 -5.66
C GLN A 131 7.20 4.81 -7.07
N LEU A 132 6.00 4.66 -7.62
CA LEU A 132 5.60 5.27 -8.89
C LEU A 132 5.66 6.80 -8.81
N GLU A 133 5.23 7.40 -7.70
CA GLU A 133 5.25 8.86 -7.49
C GLU A 133 6.68 9.38 -7.47
N ASN A 134 7.59 8.70 -6.76
CA ASN A 134 9.00 9.08 -6.72
C ASN A 134 9.66 8.98 -8.10
N LEU A 135 9.36 7.94 -8.88
CA LEU A 135 9.88 7.81 -10.24
C LEU A 135 9.36 8.92 -11.15
N LEU A 136 8.12 9.38 -10.95
CA LEU A 136 7.58 10.52 -11.67
C LEU A 136 8.33 11.81 -11.31
N LEU A 137 8.51 12.08 -10.02
CA LEU A 137 9.20 13.29 -9.55
C LEU A 137 10.62 13.35 -10.14
N GLN A 138 11.34 12.22 -10.10
CA GLN A 138 12.68 12.10 -10.69
C GLN A 138 12.71 12.31 -12.21
N ALA A 139 11.62 12.01 -12.91
CA ALA A 139 11.55 12.20 -14.36
C ALA A 139 11.23 13.65 -14.77
N HIS A 140 10.60 14.42 -13.88
CA HIS A 140 10.20 15.81 -14.15
C HIS A 140 11.16 16.82 -13.52
N GLU A 141 11.92 16.44 -12.49
CA GLU A 141 13.03 17.26 -11.99
C GLU A 141 14.20 17.20 -12.98
N THR A 142 14.48 18.34 -13.61
CA THR A 142 15.78 18.57 -14.21
C THR A 142 16.84 18.60 -13.11
N PRO A 143 17.90 17.78 -13.17
CA PRO A 143 18.98 17.85 -12.20
C PRO A 143 19.58 19.26 -12.22
N ASP A 144 19.62 19.92 -11.07
CA ASP A 144 20.37 21.16 -10.92
C ASP A 144 21.86 20.84 -11.04
N TYR A 145 22.45 21.22 -12.18
CA TYR A 145 23.90 21.19 -12.36
C TYR A 145 24.50 22.36 -11.61
N PHE A 146 25.09 22.10 -10.45
CA PHE A 146 25.95 23.05 -9.77
C PHE A 146 27.29 23.12 -10.51
N GLU A 147 27.62 24.28 -11.07
CA GLU A 147 29.00 24.61 -11.40
C GLU A 147 29.80 24.66 -10.10
N SER A 148 30.55 23.61 -9.82
CA SER A 148 31.50 23.58 -8.72
C SER A 148 32.90 23.75 -9.28
N ASP A 149 33.72 24.62 -8.68
CA ASP A 149 35.17 24.69 -8.94
C ASP A 149 35.93 23.45 -8.44
N ILE A 150 35.22 22.37 -8.10
CA ILE A 150 35.80 21.15 -7.58
C ILE A 150 36.44 20.39 -8.74
N ASP A 151 37.74 20.12 -8.59
CA ASP A 151 38.49 19.31 -9.52
C ASP A 151 37.94 17.87 -9.57
N MET A 152 37.20 17.59 -10.65
CA MET A 152 36.59 16.28 -10.91
C MET A 152 37.63 15.19 -11.15
N GLU A 153 38.82 15.53 -11.66
CA GLU A 153 39.93 14.58 -11.76
C GLU A 153 40.49 14.24 -10.38
N GLY A 154 40.62 15.25 -9.51
CA GLY A 154 40.99 15.08 -8.11
C GLY A 154 40.03 14.16 -7.35
N LEU A 155 38.71 14.38 -7.48
CA LEU A 155 37.69 13.52 -6.88
C LEU A 155 37.75 12.08 -7.40
N LYS A 156 37.95 11.91 -8.71
CA LYS A 156 38.09 10.59 -9.33
C LYS A 156 39.35 9.87 -8.86
N ALA A 157 40.48 10.57 -8.73
CA ALA A 157 41.72 10.02 -8.19
C ALA A 157 41.57 9.61 -6.72
N LEU A 158 40.80 10.37 -5.94
CA LEU A 158 40.53 10.09 -4.53
C LEU A 158 39.61 8.87 -4.37
N ALA A 159 38.58 8.76 -5.21
CA ALA A 159 37.70 7.59 -5.29
C ALA A 159 38.47 6.34 -5.74
N ASP A 160 39.30 6.44 -6.77
CA ASP A 160 40.16 5.34 -7.23
C ASP A 160 41.15 4.92 -6.14
N HIS A 161 41.74 5.88 -5.43
CA HIS A 161 42.64 5.63 -4.32
C HIS A 161 41.94 4.88 -3.18
N SER A 162 40.74 5.30 -2.77
CA SER A 162 39.98 4.63 -1.71
C SER A 162 39.50 3.25 -2.14
N THR A 163 39.06 3.10 -3.39
CA THR A 163 38.59 1.82 -3.95
C THR A 163 39.73 0.80 -4.06
N ARG A 164 40.93 1.23 -4.49
CA ARG A 164 42.13 0.37 -4.49
C ARG A 164 42.60 0.02 -3.09
N HIS A 165 42.42 0.92 -2.12
CA HIS A 165 42.75 0.63 -0.73
C HIS A 165 41.81 -0.42 -0.13
N LEU A 166 40.50 -0.28 -0.37
CA LEU A 166 39.47 -1.25 0.03
C LEU A 166 39.68 -2.64 -0.61
N ALA A 167 40.05 -2.68 -1.89
CA ALA A 167 40.33 -3.93 -2.60
C ALA A 167 41.58 -4.67 -2.09
N LYS A 168 42.45 -4.03 -1.30
CA LYS A 168 43.64 -4.65 -0.69
C LYS A 168 43.42 -5.19 0.72
N ILE A 169 42.31 -4.80 1.36
CA ILE A 169 41.95 -5.22 2.72
C ILE A 169 40.75 -6.19 2.74
N ALA A 170 40.28 -6.62 1.57
CA ALA A 170 39.31 -7.69 1.35
C ALA A 170 40.02 -8.93 0.80
#